data_AF-A0A554IMW5-F1
#
_entry.id   AF-A0A554IMW5-F1
#
_cell.length_a   1.000
_cell.length_b   1.000
_cell.length_c   1.000
_cell.angle_alpha   90.00
_cell.angle_beta   90.00
_cell.angle_gamma   90.00
#
_symmetry.space_group_name_H-M   'P 1'
#
loop_
_entity.id
_entity.type
_entity.pdbx_description
1 polymer ?
#
loop_
_entity_poly.entity_id
_entity_poly.type
_entity_poly.pdbx_seq_one_letter_code
_entity_poly.pdbx_strand_id
1 'polypeptide(L)'
;MPLKHLTETALIALLAVATMITGLLVATLPLLPQGLVPGFLLLITVLLYPLILYPTLKHNRADYAFRLLHFAPATLVLLWFLIQFLALAFPWLLWLHRVYTWGWTLPAVLAAFLLLGWFVLSVIRRRFPRLIILGALLLLFLATGLIGEVHDRMREQLAASLWRNAWRHVAWGGAGNEASRSSAASSASSASSVMSDPRRRPPRLSHSGPASELFVPLFLAGYCGVLHRRARRRV
;
A
#
# COMPACT_ATOMS: atom_id res chain seq x y z
N MET A 1 21.37 22.27 2.71
CA MET A 1 22.14 22.31 1.45
C MET A 1 21.38 21.53 0.38
N PRO A 2 21.48 21.87 -0.91
CA PRO A 2 20.88 21.06 -1.97
C PRO A 2 21.45 19.64 -1.97
N LEU A 3 20.64 18.63 -2.34
CA LEU A 3 21.05 17.22 -2.40
C LEU A 3 22.30 17.06 -3.27
N LYS A 4 23.27 16.27 -2.80
CA LYS A 4 24.42 15.89 -3.62
C LYS A 4 23.93 15.01 -4.77
N HIS A 5 24.54 15.15 -5.95
CA HIS A 5 24.12 14.40 -7.14
C HIS A 5 24.04 12.88 -6.94
N LEU A 6 24.93 12.31 -6.10
CA LEU A 6 24.91 10.89 -5.76
C LEU A 6 23.70 10.51 -4.90
N THR A 7 23.40 11.30 -3.86
CA THR A 7 22.25 11.05 -2.98
C THR A 7 20.94 11.11 -3.75
N GLU A 8 20.79 12.05 -4.66
CA GLU A 8 19.58 12.20 -5.46
C GLU A 8 19.41 11.03 -6.45
N THR A 9 20.49 10.59 -7.10
CA THR A 9 20.47 9.39 -7.95
C THR A 9 20.12 8.13 -7.15
N ALA A 10 20.67 7.98 -5.94
CA ALA A 10 20.34 6.86 -5.06
C ALA A 10 18.87 6.88 -4.63
N LEU A 11 18.31 8.05 -4.32
CA LEU A 11 16.89 8.19 -3.97
C LEU A 11 15.96 7.88 -5.15
N ILE A 12 16.32 8.29 -6.36
CA ILE A 12 15.57 7.94 -7.59
C ILE A 12 15.60 6.43 -7.82
N ALA A 13 16.77 5.80 -7.68
CA ALA A 13 16.90 4.35 -7.83
C ALA A 13 16.11 3.61 -6.74
N LEU A 14 16.19 4.06 -5.49
CA LEU A 14 15.42 3.52 -4.37
C LEU A 14 13.92 3.62 -4.61
N LEU A 15 13.43 4.77 -5.10
CA LEU A 15 12.03 4.97 -5.44
C LEU A 15 11.59 4.02 -6.56
N ALA A 16 12.39 3.86 -7.61
CA ALA A 16 12.12 2.94 -8.70
C ALA A 16 12.01 1.49 -8.22
N VAL A 17 12.96 1.04 -7.40
CA VAL A 17 12.96 -0.30 -6.79
C VAL A 17 11.76 -0.49 -5.86
N ALA A 18 11.47 0.48 -4.99
CA ALA A 18 10.30 0.43 -4.11
C ALA A 18 8.99 0.33 -4.90
N THR A 19 8.89 1.05 -6.02
CA THR A 19 7.73 1.00 -6.93
C THR A 19 7.59 -0.37 -7.58
N MET A 20 8.69 -0.95 -8.10
CA MET A 20 8.70 -2.30 -8.69
C MET A 20 8.28 -3.37 -7.69
N ILE A 21 8.89 -3.38 -6.50
CA ILE A 21 8.56 -4.35 -5.43
C ILE A 21 7.09 -4.20 -5.04
N THR A 22 6.60 -2.97 -4.90
CA THR A 22 5.20 -2.71 -4.56
C THR A 22 4.26 -3.22 -5.66
N GLY A 23 4.56 -2.96 -6.93
CA GLY A 23 3.77 -3.48 -8.05
C GLY A 23 3.72 -5.01 -8.05
N LEU A 24 4.86 -5.67 -7.83
CA LEU A 24 4.95 -7.12 -7.70
C LEU A 24 4.05 -7.64 -6.57
N LEU A 25 4.14 -7.01 -5.39
CA LEU A 25 3.34 -7.41 -4.22
C LEU A 25 1.84 -7.18 -4.43
N VAL A 26 1.46 -6.03 -5.01
CA VAL A 26 0.05 -5.71 -5.31
C VAL A 26 -0.57 -6.73 -6.27
N ALA A 27 0.19 -7.22 -7.26
CA ALA A 27 -0.28 -8.25 -8.18
C ALA A 27 -0.59 -9.59 -7.50
N THR A 28 -0.02 -9.86 -6.33
CA THR A 28 -0.25 -11.10 -5.56
C THR A 28 -1.36 -10.98 -4.52
N LEU A 29 -1.92 -9.79 -4.32
CA LEU A 29 -2.95 -9.58 -3.30
C LEU A 29 -4.23 -10.36 -3.65
N PRO A 30 -4.81 -11.10 -2.69
CA PRO A 30 -6.09 -11.75 -2.90
C PRO A 30 -7.22 -10.72 -3.06
N LEU A 31 -8.31 -11.11 -3.71
CA LEU A 31 -9.51 -10.25 -3.86
C LEU A 31 -10.15 -9.95 -2.49
N LEU A 32 -10.97 -8.90 -2.42
CA LEU A 32 -11.76 -8.63 -1.22
C LEU A 32 -12.83 -9.72 -1.01
N PRO A 33 -13.11 -10.11 0.24
CA PRO A 33 -12.61 -9.51 1.48
C PRO A 33 -11.25 -10.05 1.96
N GLN A 34 -10.74 -11.17 1.41
CA GLN A 34 -9.50 -11.79 1.93
C GLN A 34 -8.27 -10.89 1.75
N GLY A 35 -8.27 -10.03 0.73
CA GLY A 35 -7.23 -9.04 0.46
C GLY A 35 -7.15 -7.85 1.41
N LEU A 36 -8.14 -7.66 2.29
CA LEU A 36 -8.24 -6.43 3.08
C LEU A 36 -7.06 -6.25 4.02
N VAL A 37 -6.78 -7.27 4.84
CA VAL A 37 -5.68 -7.28 5.81
C VAL A 37 -4.31 -7.18 5.13
N PRO A 38 -3.93 -8.08 4.19
CA PRO A 38 -2.62 -7.98 3.51
C PRO A 38 -2.47 -6.67 2.75
N GLY A 39 -3.54 -6.19 2.10
CA GLY A 39 -3.53 -4.91 1.40
C GLY A 39 -3.28 -3.74 2.35
N PHE A 40 -3.89 -3.73 3.54
CA PHE A 40 -3.74 -2.64 4.50
C PHE A 40 -2.34 -2.65 5.14
N LEU A 41 -1.79 -3.83 5.43
CA LEU A 41 -0.42 -3.95 5.92
C LEU A 41 0.60 -3.52 4.86
N LEU A 42 0.37 -3.88 3.60
CA LEU A 42 1.18 -3.38 2.50
C LEU A 42 1.07 -1.86 2.39
N LEU A 43 -0.14 -1.30 2.48
CA LEU A 43 -0.36 0.14 2.45
C LEU A 43 0.37 0.86 3.58
N ILE A 44 0.28 0.38 4.82
CA ILE A 44 1.03 0.94 5.96
C ILE A 44 2.53 0.90 5.69
N THR A 45 3.05 -0.26 5.27
CA THR A 45 4.48 -0.46 5.00
C THR A 45 4.98 0.53 3.95
N VAL A 46 4.21 0.66 2.87
CA VAL A 46 4.57 1.52 1.74
C VAL A 46 4.35 3.01 2.05
N LEU A 47 3.43 3.37 2.96
CA LEU A 47 3.30 4.74 3.49
C LEU A 47 4.40 5.09 4.50
N LEU A 48 4.90 4.11 5.25
CA LEU A 48 5.98 4.33 6.19
C LEU A 48 7.27 4.74 5.48
N TYR A 49 7.53 4.19 4.29
CA TYR A 49 8.66 4.55 3.43
C TYR A 49 8.80 6.07 3.19
N PRO A 50 7.84 6.77 2.53
CA PRO A 50 7.97 8.19 2.29
C PRO A 50 7.90 9.01 3.57
N LEU A 51 7.17 8.56 4.60
CA LEU A 51 7.08 9.25 5.89
C LEU A 51 8.42 9.27 6.63
N ILE A 52 9.15 8.15 6.68
CA ILE A 52 10.50 8.08 7.25
C ILE A 52 11.46 8.96 6.45
N LEU A 53 11.33 9.00 5.13
CA LEU A 53 12.23 9.75 4.26
C LEU A 53 11.90 11.26 4.22
N TYR A 54 10.67 11.65 4.53
CA TYR A 54 10.17 13.01 4.40
C TYR A 54 10.99 14.07 5.16
N PRO A 55 11.40 13.86 6.43
CA PRO A 55 12.26 14.81 7.15
C PRO A 55 13.58 15.06 6.42
N THR A 56 14.21 14.00 5.91
CA THR A 56 15.47 14.08 5.16
C THR A 56 15.29 14.82 3.85
N LEU A 57 14.23 14.55 3.10
CA LEU A 57 13.91 15.26 1.85
C LEU A 57 13.63 16.74 2.10
N LYS A 58 12.88 17.06 3.17
CA LYS A 58 12.56 18.43 3.56
C LYS A 58 13.80 19.19 4.02
N HIS A 59 14.65 18.57 4.84
CA HIS A 59 15.89 19.17 5.33
C HIS A 59 16.85 19.52 4.17
N ASN A 60 16.95 18.64 3.18
CA ASN A 60 17.77 18.86 1.98
C ASN A 60 17.09 19.71 0.89
N ARG A 61 15.95 20.33 1.21
CA ARG A 61 15.17 21.22 0.32
C ARG A 61 14.85 20.58 -1.03
N ALA A 62 14.53 19.29 -1.03
CA ALA A 62 14.13 18.60 -2.24
C ALA A 62 12.85 19.22 -2.84
N ASP A 63 12.75 19.21 -4.17
CA ASP A 63 11.59 19.74 -4.88
C ASP A 63 10.29 19.09 -4.40
N TYR A 64 9.21 19.88 -4.41
CA TYR A 64 7.91 19.37 -3.97
C TYR A 64 7.43 18.21 -4.85
N ALA A 65 7.66 18.28 -6.16
CA ALA A 65 7.33 17.20 -7.08
C ALA A 65 8.10 15.91 -6.75
N PHE A 66 9.39 16.02 -6.41
CA PHE A 66 10.19 14.87 -6.00
C PHE A 66 9.66 14.23 -4.72
N ARG A 67 9.30 15.05 -3.72
CA ARG A 67 8.68 14.56 -2.48
C ARG A 67 7.37 13.84 -2.73
N LEU A 68 6.52 14.36 -3.63
CA LEU A 68 5.26 13.72 -3.97
C LEU A 68 5.45 12.39 -4.69
N LEU A 69 6.45 12.28 -5.59
CA LEU A 69 6.75 11.05 -6.31
C LEU A 69 7.11 9.88 -5.37
N HIS A 70 7.61 10.14 -4.16
CA HIS A 70 7.88 9.09 -3.18
C HIS A 70 6.63 8.40 -2.65
N PHE A 71 5.45 9.01 -2.83
CA PHE A 71 4.17 8.38 -2.52
C PHE A 71 3.66 7.49 -3.68
N ALA A 72 4.33 7.45 -4.83
CA ALA A 72 3.89 6.64 -5.98
C ALA A 72 3.66 5.16 -5.61
N PRO A 73 4.54 4.48 -4.85
CA PRO A 73 4.26 3.13 -4.36
C PRO A 73 2.94 3.03 -3.59
N ALA A 74 2.66 3.97 -2.67
CA ALA A 74 1.43 3.96 -1.89
C ALA A 74 0.19 4.19 -2.79
N THR A 75 0.32 5.02 -3.83
CA THR A 75 -0.76 5.24 -4.79
C THR A 75 -1.11 3.98 -5.58
N LEU A 76 -0.17 3.08 -5.85
CA LEU A 76 -0.46 1.78 -6.47
C LEU A 76 -1.36 0.92 -5.56
N VAL A 77 -1.05 0.86 -4.26
CA VAL A 77 -1.86 0.09 -3.31
C VAL A 77 -3.24 0.72 -3.13
N LEU A 78 -3.32 2.05 -3.03
CA LEU A 78 -4.59 2.78 -2.95
C LEU A 78 -5.46 2.59 -4.19
N LEU A 79 -4.87 2.62 -5.38
CA LEU A 79 -5.58 2.41 -6.64
C LEU A 79 -6.12 0.97 -6.71
N TRP A 80 -5.37 -0.02 -6.23
CA TRP A 80 -5.86 -1.38 -6.10
C TRP A 80 -7.10 -1.45 -5.19
N PHE A 81 -7.04 -0.84 -3.99
CA PHE A 81 -8.19 -0.77 -3.09
C PHE A 81 -9.39 -0.09 -3.73
N LEU A 82 -9.17 1.05 -4.38
CA LEU A 82 -10.23 1.79 -5.06
C LEU A 82 -10.92 0.91 -6.10
N ILE A 83 -10.16 0.24 -6.97
CA ILE A 83 -10.71 -0.67 -7.98
C ILE A 83 -11.49 -1.81 -7.32
N GLN A 84 -10.98 -2.41 -6.25
CA GLN A 84 -11.66 -3.50 -5.54
C GLN A 84 -12.99 -3.04 -4.91
N PHE A 85 -13.00 -1.92 -4.19
CA PHE A 85 -14.23 -1.37 -3.61
C PHE A 85 -15.26 -1.01 -4.67
N LEU A 86 -14.81 -0.42 -5.78
CA LEU A 86 -15.68 -0.14 -6.92
C LEU A 86 -16.22 -1.42 -7.56
N ALA A 87 -15.41 -2.47 -7.67
CA ALA A 87 -15.84 -3.76 -8.22
C ALA A 87 -16.89 -4.48 -7.36
N LEU A 88 -16.91 -4.22 -6.03
CA LEU A 88 -17.99 -4.71 -5.15
C LEU A 88 -19.34 -4.07 -5.49
N ALA A 89 -19.35 -2.78 -5.85
CA ALA A 89 -20.56 -2.08 -6.27
C ALA A 89 -20.93 -2.35 -7.74
N PHE A 90 -19.92 -2.54 -8.59
CA PHE A 90 -20.07 -2.65 -10.04
C PHE A 90 -19.25 -3.84 -10.59
N PRO A 91 -19.85 -5.03 -10.74
CA PRO A 91 -19.12 -6.26 -11.11
C PRO A 91 -18.35 -6.18 -12.45
N TRP A 92 -18.81 -5.35 -13.40
CA TRP A 92 -18.13 -5.17 -14.69
C TRP A 92 -16.73 -4.52 -14.54
N LEU A 93 -16.47 -3.84 -13.42
CA LEU A 93 -15.15 -3.27 -13.11
C LEU A 93 -14.10 -4.33 -12.73
N LEU A 94 -14.47 -5.61 -12.61
CA LEU A 94 -13.50 -6.71 -12.50
C LEU A 94 -12.58 -6.79 -13.73
N TRP A 95 -13.04 -6.36 -14.90
CA TRP A 95 -12.16 -6.21 -16.06
C TRP A 95 -11.05 -5.19 -15.80
N LEU A 96 -11.37 -4.05 -15.16
CA LEU A 96 -10.39 -3.03 -14.80
C LEU A 96 -9.37 -3.59 -13.80
N HIS A 97 -9.81 -4.39 -12.82
CA HIS A 97 -8.89 -5.11 -11.93
C HIS A 97 -7.94 -6.02 -12.70
N ARG A 98 -8.45 -6.81 -13.66
CA ARG A 98 -7.65 -7.70 -14.50
C ARG A 98 -6.58 -6.94 -15.27
N VAL A 99 -6.96 -5.85 -15.95
CA VAL A 99 -6.02 -4.96 -16.66
C VAL A 99 -5.02 -4.35 -15.70
N TYR A 100 -5.47 -3.90 -14.53
CA TYR A 100 -4.61 -3.30 -13.53
C TYR A 100 -3.55 -4.26 -13.01
N THR A 101 -3.88 -5.54 -12.78
CA THR A 101 -2.94 -6.56 -12.29
C THR A 101 -2.15 -7.27 -13.40
N TRP A 102 -2.48 -7.02 -14.67
CA TRP A 102 -1.81 -7.64 -15.81
C TRP A 102 -0.30 -7.34 -15.81
N GLY A 103 0.51 -8.34 -16.14
CA GLY A 103 1.97 -8.24 -16.19
C GLY A 103 2.58 -7.85 -14.85
N TRP A 104 1.99 -8.30 -13.74
CA TRP A 104 2.39 -7.91 -12.38
C TRP A 104 2.21 -6.42 -12.08
N THR A 105 1.06 -5.86 -12.47
CA THR A 105 0.76 -4.41 -12.44
C THR A 105 1.61 -3.55 -13.36
N LEU A 106 2.02 -4.12 -14.51
CA LEU A 106 2.85 -3.44 -15.50
C LEU A 106 2.32 -2.07 -15.91
N PRO A 107 1.01 -1.88 -16.22
CA PRO A 107 0.52 -0.58 -16.67
C PRO A 107 0.74 0.52 -15.62
N ALA A 108 0.54 0.19 -14.35
CA ALA A 108 0.64 1.15 -13.25
C ALA A 108 2.10 1.46 -12.89
N VAL A 109 2.97 0.45 -12.86
CA VAL A 109 4.42 0.63 -12.67
C VAL A 109 5.01 1.42 -13.83
N LEU A 110 4.63 1.12 -15.07
CA LEU A 110 5.06 1.88 -16.26
C LEU A 110 4.66 3.35 -16.15
N ALA A 111 3.41 3.65 -15.77
CA ALA A 111 2.97 5.02 -15.55
C ALA A 111 3.82 5.75 -14.49
N ALA A 112 4.15 5.08 -13.37
CA ALA A 112 5.02 5.65 -12.34
C ALA A 112 6.45 5.91 -12.86
N PHE A 113 7.03 5.00 -13.65
CA PHE A 113 8.34 5.17 -14.29
C PHE A 113 8.34 6.30 -15.33
N LEU A 114 7.27 6.46 -16.10
CA LEU A 114 7.12 7.57 -17.05
C LEU A 114 7.06 8.92 -16.32
N LEU A 115 6.31 9.01 -15.22
CA LEU A 115 6.30 10.21 -14.37
C LEU A 115 7.67 10.52 -13.77
N LEU A 116 8.39 9.48 -13.32
CA LEU A 116 9.74 9.63 -12.78
C LEU A 116 10.75 10.05 -13.87
N GLY A 117 10.67 9.47 -15.06
CA GLY A 117 11.46 9.85 -16.23
C GLY A 117 11.19 11.29 -16.67
N TRP A 118 9.91 11.68 -16.71
CA TRP A 118 9.50 13.07 -16.96
C TRP A 118 10.09 14.04 -15.93
N PHE A 119 10.06 13.68 -14.65
CA PHE A 119 10.68 14.46 -13.58
C PHE A 119 12.20 14.61 -13.80
N VAL A 120 12.90 13.51 -14.14
CA VAL A 120 14.34 13.53 -14.45
C VAL A 120 14.65 14.43 -15.64
N LEU A 121 13.83 14.41 -16.68
CA LEU A 121 14.02 15.25 -17.87
C LEU A 121 13.75 16.73 -17.60
N SER A 122 12.77 17.05 -16.75
CA SER A 122 12.32 18.43 -16.52
C SER A 122 13.13 19.19 -15.48
N VAL A 123 13.66 18.50 -14.46
CA VAL A 123 14.27 19.16 -13.29
C VAL A 123 15.80 19.02 -13.25
N ILE A 124 16.37 17.98 -13.84
CA ILE A 124 17.74 17.55 -13.51
C ILE A 124 18.72 17.81 -14.66
N ARG A 125 19.83 18.51 -14.35
CA ARG A 125 20.90 18.82 -15.32
C ARG A 125 21.66 17.58 -15.82
N ARG A 126 21.88 16.56 -14.98
CA ARG A 126 22.55 15.28 -15.32
C ARG A 126 21.55 14.14 -15.57
N ARG A 127 20.76 14.26 -16.63
CA ARG A 127 19.65 13.35 -16.97
C ARG A 127 20.07 11.92 -17.39
N PHE A 128 21.12 11.78 -18.19
CA PHE A 128 21.47 10.50 -18.81
C PHE A 128 21.74 9.33 -17.86
N PRO A 129 22.62 9.43 -16.84
CA PRO A 129 22.91 8.28 -15.98
C PRO A 129 21.67 7.82 -15.20
N ARG A 130 20.81 8.74 -14.81
CA ARG A 130 19.56 8.44 -14.09
C ARG A 130 18.55 7.75 -15.00
N LEU A 131 18.41 8.21 -16.23
CA LEU A 131 17.55 7.55 -17.23
C LEU A 131 18.04 6.15 -17.60
N ILE A 132 19.36 5.92 -17.66
CA ILE A 132 19.92 4.58 -17.89
C ILE A 132 19.54 3.64 -16.73
N ILE A 133 19.70 4.08 -15.48
CA ILE A 133 19.31 3.27 -14.31
C ILE A 133 17.81 2.98 -14.31
N LEU A 134 16.97 4.00 -14.57
CA LEU A 134 15.52 3.82 -14.67
C LEU A 134 15.13 2.89 -15.80
N GLY A 135 15.75 3.04 -16.98
CA GLY A 135 15.52 2.17 -18.13
C GLY A 135 15.90 0.72 -17.83
N ALA A 136 17.07 0.48 -17.22
CA ALA A 136 17.51 -0.86 -16.85
C ALA A 136 16.57 -1.52 -15.84
N LEU A 137 16.14 -0.79 -14.81
CA LEU A 137 15.17 -1.29 -13.81
C LEU A 137 13.80 -1.57 -14.45
N LEU A 138 13.33 -0.69 -15.33
CA LEU A 138 12.06 -0.89 -16.05
C LEU A 138 12.12 -2.11 -16.98
N LEU A 139 13.22 -2.29 -17.72
CA LEU A 139 13.42 -3.46 -18.59
C LEU A 139 13.47 -4.75 -17.77
N LEU A 140 14.15 -4.73 -16.62
CA LEU A 140 14.15 -5.85 -15.68
C LEU A 140 12.71 -6.18 -15.23
N PHE A 141 11.93 -5.16 -14.82
CA PHE A 141 10.55 -5.34 -14.43
C PHE A 141 9.67 -5.89 -15.57
N LEU A 142 9.83 -5.34 -16.78
CA LEU A 142 9.12 -5.77 -17.98
C LEU A 142 9.41 -7.23 -18.30
N ALA A 143 10.68 -7.64 -18.25
CA ALA A 143 11.07 -9.03 -18.45
C ALA A 143 10.43 -9.94 -17.39
N THR A 144 10.46 -9.55 -16.11
CA THR A 144 9.78 -10.31 -15.03
C THR A 144 8.27 -10.40 -15.25
N GLY A 145 7.63 -9.30 -15.65
CA GLY A 145 6.20 -9.25 -15.94
C GLY A 145 5.80 -10.19 -17.08
N LEU A 146 6.54 -10.15 -18.19
CA LEU A 146 6.31 -11.00 -19.36
C LEU A 146 6.57 -12.48 -19.06
N ILE A 147 7.67 -12.80 -18.39
CA ILE A 147 7.99 -14.18 -17.97
C ILE A 147 6.91 -14.72 -17.03
N GLY A 148 6.42 -13.87 -16.13
CA GLY A 148 5.39 -14.22 -15.17
C GLY A 148 4.02 -14.49 -15.79
N GLU A 149 3.66 -13.81 -16.89
CA GLU A 149 2.44 -14.12 -17.66
C GLU A 149 2.56 -15.46 -18.42
N VAL A 150 3.76 -15.85 -18.83
CA VAL A 150 3.99 -17.18 -19.42
C VAL A 150 3.94 -18.29 -18.35
N HIS A 151 4.27 -17.97 -17.09
CA HIS A 151 4.39 -18.92 -15.99
C HIS A 151 3.45 -18.58 -14.82
N ASP A 152 2.14 -18.76 -15.02
CA ASP A 152 1.10 -18.50 -14.01
C ASP A 152 1.40 -19.12 -12.62
N ARG A 153 2.02 -20.30 -12.60
CA ARG A 153 2.40 -21.02 -11.37
C ARG A 153 3.30 -20.20 -10.46
N MET A 154 4.18 -19.36 -11.01
CA MET A 154 5.11 -18.55 -10.22
C MET A 154 4.33 -17.54 -9.35
N ARG A 155 3.29 -16.91 -9.91
CA ARG A 155 2.44 -15.97 -9.17
C ARG A 155 1.67 -16.67 -8.06
N GLU A 156 1.12 -17.84 -8.35
CA GLU A 156 0.37 -18.63 -7.36
C GLU A 156 1.26 -19.11 -6.21
N GLN A 157 2.49 -19.56 -6.50
CA GLN A 157 3.46 -19.96 -5.49
C GLN A 157 3.89 -18.79 -4.61
N LEU A 158 4.15 -17.62 -5.20
CA LEU A 158 4.50 -16.41 -4.45
C LEU A 158 3.33 -15.90 -3.60
N ALA A 159 2.11 -15.86 -4.15
CA ALA A 159 0.92 -15.49 -3.39
C ALA A 159 0.67 -16.47 -2.23
N ALA A 160 0.86 -17.78 -2.47
CA ALA A 160 0.73 -18.78 -1.43
C ALA A 160 1.81 -18.63 -0.34
N SER A 161 3.07 -18.40 -0.68
CA SER A 161 4.14 -18.26 0.30
C SER A 161 4.00 -16.98 1.14
N LEU A 162 3.69 -15.85 0.50
CA LEU A 162 3.56 -14.55 1.15
C LEU A 162 2.31 -14.46 2.04
N TRP A 163 1.16 -14.94 1.54
CA TRP A 163 -0.11 -14.69 2.20
C TRP A 163 -0.69 -15.91 2.92
N ARG A 164 -0.43 -17.15 2.49
CA ARG A 164 -1.09 -18.32 3.11
C ARG A 164 -0.56 -18.64 4.51
N ASN A 165 0.74 -18.42 4.75
CA ASN A 165 1.41 -18.78 6.00
C ASN A 165 1.49 -17.60 6.98
N ALA A 166 1.70 -16.38 6.48
CA ALA A 166 1.86 -15.19 7.33
C ALA A 166 0.63 -14.89 8.21
N TRP A 167 -0.58 -15.15 7.70
CA TRP A 167 -1.81 -14.73 8.39
C TRP A 167 -2.40 -15.77 9.34
N ARG A 168 -2.07 -17.06 9.18
CA ARG A 168 -2.56 -18.10 10.10
C ARG A 168 -2.14 -17.83 11.55
N HIS A 169 -1.00 -17.18 11.76
CA HIS A 169 -0.51 -16.84 13.09
C HIS A 169 -1.11 -15.55 13.66
N VAL A 170 -1.39 -14.55 12.81
CA VAL A 170 -1.93 -13.25 13.26
C VAL A 170 -3.42 -13.33 13.55
N ALA A 171 -4.19 -14.07 12.75
CA ALA A 171 -5.65 -14.15 12.91
C ALA A 171 -6.10 -15.06 14.08
N TRP A 172 -5.27 -16.03 14.50
CA TRP A 172 -5.66 -17.06 15.48
C TRP A 172 -4.82 -17.08 16.76
N GLY A 173 -3.65 -16.42 16.78
CA GLY A 173 -2.80 -16.34 17.97
C GLY A 173 -3.38 -15.50 19.12
N GLY A 174 -4.41 -14.68 18.85
CA GLY A 174 -5.09 -13.86 19.86
C GLY A 174 -6.24 -14.58 20.60
N ALA A 175 -6.84 -15.61 20.00
CA ALA A 175 -8.00 -16.29 20.60
C ALA A 175 -7.63 -17.56 21.40
N GLY A 176 -6.45 -18.14 21.17
CA GLY A 176 -6.04 -19.42 21.78
C GLY A 176 -5.41 -19.33 23.18
N ASN A 177 -4.95 -18.14 23.61
CA ASN A 177 -4.22 -18.00 24.88
C ASN A 177 -5.10 -17.68 26.10
N GLU A 178 -6.36 -17.30 25.92
CA GLU A 178 -7.31 -17.12 27.04
C GLU A 178 -8.00 -18.44 27.42
N ALA A 179 -8.21 -19.37 26.48
CA ALA A 179 -8.79 -20.68 26.78
C ALA A 179 -7.85 -21.61 27.57
N SER A 180 -6.52 -21.38 27.50
CA SER A 180 -5.52 -22.18 28.22
C SER A 180 -5.21 -21.65 29.64
N ARG A 181 -5.70 -20.46 30.03
CA ARG A 181 -5.55 -19.94 31.40
C ARG A 181 -6.73 -20.26 32.32
N SER A 182 -7.85 -20.72 31.79
CA SER A 182 -9.01 -21.17 32.58
C SER A 182 -8.92 -22.63 33.07
N SER A 183 -7.95 -23.41 32.60
CA SER A 183 -7.83 -24.85 32.97
C SER A 183 -6.86 -25.14 34.11
N ALA A 184 -6.24 -24.12 34.71
CA ALA A 184 -5.28 -24.27 35.82
C ALA A 184 -5.84 -23.86 37.20
N ALA A 185 -7.14 -23.53 37.29
CA ALA A 185 -7.80 -23.15 38.54
C ALA A 185 -9.10 -23.95 38.74
N SER A 186 -8.99 -25.28 38.75
CA SER A 186 -10.11 -26.16 39.12
C SER A 186 -9.59 -27.32 39.96
N SER A 187 -9.10 -27.00 41.16
CA SER A 187 -8.93 -27.93 42.27
C SER A 187 -9.08 -27.18 43.58
N ALA A 188 -10.31 -26.77 43.91
CA ALA A 188 -10.72 -26.44 45.27
C ALA A 188 -12.25 -26.49 45.40
N SER A 189 -12.72 -27.61 45.95
CA SER A 189 -13.83 -27.73 46.93
C SER A 189 -15.16 -27.02 46.67
N SER A 190 -16.17 -27.84 46.43
CA SER A 190 -17.60 -27.60 46.64
C SER A 190 -17.93 -27.14 48.07
N ALA A 191 -18.77 -26.12 48.23
CA ALA A 191 -20.04 -26.15 48.98
C ALA A 191 -20.60 -24.73 49.26
N SER A 192 -21.93 -24.68 49.32
CA SER A 192 -22.82 -23.62 49.83
C SER A 192 -23.30 -22.52 48.87
N SER A 193 -24.55 -22.73 48.47
CA SER A 193 -25.63 -21.76 48.23
C SER A 193 -25.41 -20.34 48.75
N VAL A 194 -25.70 -19.32 47.93
CA VAL A 194 -26.54 -18.16 48.30
C VAL A 194 -27.14 -17.53 47.03
N MET A 195 -28.41 -17.20 47.19
CA MET A 195 -29.37 -16.52 46.32
C MET A 195 -29.01 -15.06 45.99
N SER A 196 -29.64 -14.52 44.94
CA SER A 196 -29.98 -13.09 44.68
C SER A 196 -29.26 -12.38 43.51
N ASP A 197 -30.06 -12.11 42.47
CA ASP A 197 -30.45 -10.76 42.01
C ASP A 197 -30.20 -10.47 40.50
N PRO A 198 -31.22 -10.01 39.74
CA PRO A 198 -31.19 -9.87 38.30
C PRO A 198 -30.94 -8.41 37.91
N ARG A 199 -29.70 -8.01 37.57
CA ARG A 199 -29.44 -6.66 37.03
C ARG A 199 -28.06 -6.51 36.40
N ARG A 200 -27.82 -7.09 35.22
CA ARG A 200 -26.70 -6.64 34.36
C ARG A 200 -27.10 -6.61 32.90
N ARG A 201 -27.41 -5.40 32.42
CA ARG A 201 -27.47 -5.05 30.99
C ARG A 201 -26.12 -5.37 30.34
N PRO A 202 -26.08 -5.85 29.09
CA PRO A 202 -24.83 -6.01 28.36
C PRO A 202 -24.21 -4.62 28.07
N PRO A 203 -22.87 -4.50 28.07
CA PRO A 203 -22.18 -3.25 27.78
C PRO A 203 -22.38 -2.88 26.31
N ARG A 204 -22.79 -1.63 26.07
CA ARG A 204 -22.80 -1.00 24.75
C ARG A 204 -21.37 -0.91 24.25
N LEU A 205 -21.12 -1.41 23.04
CA LEU A 205 -19.91 -1.08 22.29
C LEU A 205 -19.93 0.40 21.93
N SER A 206 -18.86 1.09 22.29
CA SER A 206 -18.56 2.44 21.84
C SER A 206 -18.40 2.45 20.33
N HIS A 207 -19.29 3.14 19.65
CA HIS A 207 -19.20 3.48 18.24
C HIS A 207 -17.92 4.30 18.04
N SER A 208 -16.88 3.69 17.45
CA SER A 208 -15.69 4.40 17.00
C SER A 208 -16.07 5.28 15.81
N GLY A 209 -15.71 6.56 15.91
CA GLY A 209 -16.00 7.61 14.95
C GLY A 209 -15.20 7.50 13.63
N PRO A 210 -15.37 8.49 12.75
CA PRO A 210 -15.12 8.39 11.31
C PRO A 210 -13.63 8.55 11.00
N ALA A 211 -12.87 7.45 10.96
CA ALA A 211 -11.47 7.48 10.52
C ALA A 211 -11.31 7.39 8.99
N SER A 212 -12.36 7.01 8.25
CA SER A 212 -12.34 6.91 6.78
C SER A 212 -12.76 8.21 6.07
N GLU A 213 -13.36 9.18 6.77
CA GLU A 213 -13.87 10.41 6.14
C GLU A 213 -12.80 11.51 5.95
N LEU A 214 -11.56 11.32 6.41
CA LEU A 214 -10.48 12.29 6.19
C LEU A 214 -9.71 12.09 4.88
N PHE A 215 -9.79 10.91 4.26
CA PHE A 215 -9.07 10.66 3.00
C PHE A 215 -9.77 11.31 1.80
N VAL A 216 -11.10 11.27 1.76
CA VAL A 216 -11.91 11.88 0.69
C VAL A 216 -11.72 13.41 0.58
N PRO A 217 -11.78 14.22 1.67
CA PRO A 217 -11.56 15.66 1.58
C PRO A 217 -10.10 16.01 1.27
N LEU A 218 -9.12 15.17 1.60
CA LEU A 218 -7.72 15.43 1.31
C LEU A 218 -7.41 15.29 -0.19
N PHE A 219 -8.00 14.27 -0.85
CA PHE A 219 -7.94 14.12 -2.31
C PHE A 219 -8.72 15.22 -3.02
N LEU A 220 -9.90 15.58 -2.50
CA LEU A 220 -10.71 16.66 -3.06
C LEU A 220 -10.02 18.03 -2.91
N ALA A 221 -9.39 18.31 -1.77
CA ALA A 221 -8.61 19.53 -1.54
C ALA A 221 -7.37 19.59 -2.46
N GLY A 222 -6.70 18.46 -2.68
CA GLY A 222 -5.60 18.35 -3.63
C GLY A 222 -6.04 18.64 -5.07
N TYR A 223 -7.17 18.07 -5.50
CA TYR A 223 -7.74 18.31 -6.83
C TYR A 223 -8.18 19.78 -7.01
N CYS A 224 -8.88 20.34 -6.04
CA CYS A 224 -9.29 21.75 -6.03
C CYS A 224 -8.08 22.70 -6.07
N GLY A 225 -6.99 22.39 -5.38
CA GLY A 225 -5.75 23.18 -5.43
C GLY A 225 -5.10 23.22 -6.81
N VAL A 226 -5.09 22.08 -7.52
CA VAL A 226 -4.58 21.99 -8.90
C VAL A 226 -5.46 22.76 -9.88
N LEU A 227 -6.79 22.67 -9.75
CA LEU A 227 -7.72 23.44 -10.56
C LEU A 227 -7.61 24.95 -10.32
N HIS A 228 -7.52 25.38 -9.05
CA HIS A 228 -7.36 26.81 -8.71
C HIS A 228 -6.08 27.39 -9.30
N ARG A 229 -4.97 26.63 -9.26
CA ARG A 229 -3.69 27.04 -9.87
C ARG A 229 -3.76 27.12 -11.40
N ARG A 230 -4.56 26.28 -12.06
CA ARG A 230 -4.82 26.37 -13.51
C ARG A 230 -5.70 27.56 -13.87
N ALA A 231 -6.72 27.86 -13.06
CA ALA A 231 -7.60 29.01 -13.28
C ALA A 231 -6.83 30.34 -13.17
N ARG A 232 -5.94 30.49 -12.17
CA ARG A 232 -5.08 31.68 -12.02
C ARG A 232 -4.08 31.92 -13.14
N ARG A 233 -3.81 30.93 -14.01
CA ARG A 233 -2.89 31.10 -15.16
C ARG A 233 -3.62 31.55 -16.43
N ARG A 234 -4.95 31.61 -16.40
CA ARG A 234 -5.80 32.00 -17.53
C ARG A 234 -6.39 33.40 -17.39
N VAL A 235 -6.13 34.07 -16.28
CA VAL A 235 -6.43 35.49 -16.00
C VAL A 235 -5.08 36.18 -15.89
#